data_AF-A0A1Q8EXC6-F1
#
_entry.id   AF-A0A1Q8EXC6-F1
#
_cell.length_a   1.000
_cell.length_b   1.000
_cell.length_c   1.000
_cell.angle_alpha   90.00
_cell.angle_beta   90.00
_cell.angle_gamma   90.00
#
_symmetry.space_group_name_H-M   'P 1'
#
loop_
_entity.id
_entity.type
_entity.pdbx_description
1 polymer ?
#
loop_
_entity_poly.entity_id
_entity_poly.type
_entity_poly.pdbx_seq_one_letter_code
_entity_poly.pdbx_strand_id
1 'polypeptide(L)'
;MNTLTLKQKNIIHNCLLDLKDSSSLKSPSFLPIALDKLMVSEGFGIEMSGIYLSTDKDAENIPGYLRKGMAFEFMDEHVVISFSDGVAAITHWCESNEIPDRESTLLKCEILKERLSREA
;
A
#
# COMPACT_ATOMS: atom_id res chain seq x y z
N MET A 1 6.88 1.82 -18.67
CA MET A 1 6.91 0.41 -18.23
C MET A 1 7.58 0.40 -16.87
N ASN A 2 6.84 0.16 -15.80
CA ASN A 2 7.42 0.10 -14.46
C ASN A 2 8.16 -1.22 -14.30
N THR A 3 9.49 -1.18 -14.31
CA THR A 3 10.34 -2.36 -14.16
C THR A 3 10.60 -2.63 -12.69
N LEU A 4 9.54 -2.98 -11.93
CA LEU A 4 9.72 -3.62 -10.64
C LEU A 4 10.40 -4.98 -10.85
N THR A 5 11.45 -5.26 -10.09
CA THR A 5 12.09 -6.59 -10.08
C THR A 5 11.12 -7.64 -9.55
N LEU A 6 11.39 -8.92 -9.84
CA LEU A 6 10.59 -10.02 -9.32
C LEU A 6 10.50 -10.00 -7.79
N LYS A 7 11.61 -9.71 -7.11
CA LYS A 7 11.63 -9.61 -5.65
C LYS A 7 10.69 -8.51 -5.14
N GLN A 8 10.73 -7.33 -5.75
CA GLN A 8 9.85 -6.21 -5.36
C GLN A 8 8.39 -6.55 -5.59
N LYS A 9 8.05 -7.17 -6.73
CA LYS A 9 6.69 -7.62 -7.03
C LYS A 9 6.18 -8.63 -6.00
N ASN A 10 7.03 -9.57 -5.58
CA ASN A 10 6.66 -10.57 -4.58
C ASN A 10 6.38 -9.95 -3.20
N ILE A 11 7.22 -9.00 -2.75
CA ILE A 11 7.00 -8.31 -1.47
C ILE A 11 5.68 -7.53 -1.52
N ILE A 12 5.46 -6.74 -2.58
CA ILE A 12 4.21 -5.98 -2.75
C ILE A 12 3.00 -6.91 -2.81
N HIS A 13 3.09 -8.00 -3.57
CA HIS A 13 2.00 -8.97 -3.69
C HIS A 13 1.65 -9.59 -2.33
N ASN A 14 2.65 -10.05 -1.58
CA ASN A 14 2.44 -10.69 -0.28
C ASN A 14 1.91 -9.70 0.75
N CYS A 15 2.42 -8.47 0.77
CA CYS A 15 1.91 -7.39 1.61
C CYS A 15 0.42 -7.12 1.35
N LEU A 16 0.03 -6.94 0.08
CA LEU A 16 -1.37 -6.66 -0.29
C LEU A 16 -2.29 -7.86 -0.07
N LEU A 17 -1.78 -9.08 -0.31
CA LEU A 17 -2.52 -10.32 -0.05
C LEU A 17 -2.79 -10.49 1.44
N ASP A 18 -1.79 -10.28 2.29
CA ASP A 18 -1.94 -10.36 3.74
C ASP A 18 -2.89 -9.28 4.27
N LEU A 19 -2.78 -8.04 3.80
CA LEU A 19 -3.75 -6.99 4.14
C LEU A 19 -5.18 -7.33 3.69
N LYS A 20 -5.33 -8.02 2.54
CA LYS A 20 -6.63 -8.48 2.06
C LYS A 20 -7.21 -9.56 2.98
N ASP A 21 -6.43 -10.57 3.31
CA ASP A 21 -6.89 -11.79 3.98
C ASP A 21 -6.91 -11.66 5.52
N SER A 22 -6.10 -10.76 6.07
CA SER A 22 -6.11 -10.41 7.47
C SER A 22 -7.35 -9.59 7.83
N SER A 23 -7.93 -9.91 8.98
CA SER A 23 -9.19 -9.32 9.45
C SER A 23 -9.15 -9.07 10.96
N SER A 24 -10.10 -8.30 11.45
CA SER A 24 -10.38 -8.13 12.87
C SER A 24 -11.86 -8.36 13.15
N LEU A 25 -12.23 -8.36 14.43
CA LEU A 25 -13.64 -8.40 14.86
C LEU A 25 -14.50 -7.28 14.24
N LYS A 26 -13.90 -6.18 13.78
CA LYS A 26 -14.60 -5.02 13.23
C LYS A 26 -14.46 -4.87 11.72
N SER A 27 -13.55 -5.61 11.09
CA SER A 27 -13.20 -5.38 9.68
C SER A 27 -12.84 -6.69 9.01
N PRO A 28 -13.58 -7.11 7.96
CA PRO A 28 -13.36 -8.39 7.29
C PRO A 28 -12.08 -8.40 6.43
N SER A 29 -11.48 -7.23 6.19
CA SER A 29 -10.24 -7.06 5.44
C SER A 29 -9.58 -5.75 5.87
N PHE A 30 -8.26 -5.72 5.96
CA PHE A 30 -7.51 -4.49 6.23
C PHE A 30 -7.12 -3.71 4.99
N LEU A 31 -7.14 -4.33 3.79
CA LEU A 31 -6.79 -3.65 2.55
C LEU A 31 -7.62 -2.38 2.31
N PRO A 32 -8.96 -2.37 2.44
CA PRO A 32 -9.74 -1.14 2.27
C PRO A 32 -9.39 -0.05 3.29
N ILE A 33 -8.97 -0.42 4.51
CA ILE A 33 -8.59 0.50 5.58
C ILE A 33 -7.21 1.09 5.29
N ALA A 34 -6.28 0.26 4.83
CA ALA A 34 -4.97 0.71 4.37
C ALA A 34 -5.12 1.77 3.28
N LEU A 35 -5.99 1.54 2.29
CA LEU A 35 -6.27 2.54 1.25
C LEU A 35 -6.88 3.82 1.80
N ASP A 36 -7.79 3.75 2.78
CA ASP A 36 -8.35 4.95 3.43
C ASP A 36 -7.27 5.79 4.12
N LYS A 37 -6.32 5.13 4.79
CA LYS A 37 -5.17 5.79 5.41
C LYS A 37 -4.22 6.42 4.40
N LEU A 38 -3.88 5.68 3.35
CA LEU A 38 -3.03 6.20 2.27
C LEU A 38 -3.68 7.40 1.56
N MET A 39 -5.01 7.41 1.41
CA MET A 39 -5.78 8.54 0.90
C MET A 39 -5.77 9.77 1.82
N VAL A 40 -5.24 9.69 3.03
CA VAL A 40 -5.00 10.85 3.92
C VAL A 40 -3.53 11.12 4.26
N SER A 41 -2.58 10.51 3.54
CA SER A 41 -1.11 10.57 3.77
C SER A 41 -0.72 9.92 5.09
N GLU A 42 -1.40 8.86 5.46
CA GLU A 42 -1.04 8.05 6.62
C GLU A 42 -0.62 6.67 6.14
N GLY A 43 0.50 6.19 6.66
CA GLY A 43 0.89 4.79 6.55
C GLY A 43 -0.11 3.90 7.29
N PHE A 44 -0.07 2.62 6.97
CA PHE A 44 -0.87 1.62 7.64
C PHE A 44 -0.09 0.32 7.76
N GLY A 45 -0.02 -0.22 8.97
CA GLY A 45 0.66 -1.49 9.27
C GLY A 45 -0.17 -2.39 10.17
N ILE A 46 -0.03 -3.68 9.97
CA ILE A 46 -0.41 -4.76 10.88
C ILE A 46 0.87 -5.54 11.24
N GLU A 47 0.75 -6.55 12.09
CA GLU A 47 1.91 -7.29 12.62
C GLU A 47 2.90 -7.76 11.54
N MET A 48 2.41 -8.22 10.39
CA MET A 48 3.21 -8.87 9.36
C MET A 48 3.36 -8.07 8.06
N SER A 49 2.59 -6.99 7.91
CA SER A 49 2.52 -6.25 6.64
C SER A 49 2.24 -4.78 6.86
N GLY A 50 2.82 -3.91 6.02
CA GLY A 50 2.51 -2.49 6.07
C GLY A 50 2.83 -1.74 4.80
N ILE A 51 2.16 -0.62 4.61
CA ILE A 51 2.42 0.35 3.55
C ILE A 51 2.68 1.69 4.21
N TYR A 52 3.86 2.27 3.98
CA TYR A 52 4.27 3.51 4.64
C TYR A 52 4.64 4.57 3.62
N LEU A 53 4.40 5.83 3.99
CA LEU A 53 4.65 6.98 3.14
C LEU A 53 5.76 7.82 3.79
N SER A 54 6.78 8.18 3.01
CA SER A 54 7.80 9.13 3.48
C SER A 54 7.26 10.54 3.74
N THR A 55 6.00 10.80 3.37
CA THR A 55 5.26 12.05 3.59
C THR A 55 4.22 11.93 4.70
N ASP A 56 4.25 10.86 5.50
CA ASP A 56 3.42 10.77 6.70
C ASP A 56 3.68 11.97 7.62
N LYS A 57 2.60 12.52 8.18
CA LYS A 57 2.68 13.68 9.09
C LYS A 57 3.24 13.29 10.45
N ASP A 58 3.02 12.05 10.85
CA ASP A 58 3.57 11.50 12.06
C ASP A 58 4.90 10.81 11.76
N ALA A 59 5.99 11.47 12.14
CA ALA A 59 7.33 10.97 11.90
C ALA A 59 7.61 9.65 12.66
N GLU A 60 6.85 9.33 13.71
CA GLU A 60 6.98 8.04 14.42
C GLU A 60 6.44 6.87 13.58
N ASN A 61 5.56 7.14 12.61
CA ASN A 61 5.01 6.15 11.69
C ASN A 61 5.90 5.92 10.45
N ILE A 62 6.97 6.69 10.27
CA ILE A 62 7.89 6.53 9.12
C ILE A 62 9.03 5.59 9.51
N PRO A 63 9.14 4.40 8.88
CA PRO A 63 10.26 3.50 9.16
C PRO A 63 11.60 4.17 8.90
N GLY A 64 12.60 3.96 9.76
CA GLY A 64 13.90 4.66 9.67
C GLY A 64 14.69 4.41 8.38
N TYR A 65 14.35 3.36 7.63
CA TYR A 65 14.93 3.08 6.30
C TYR A 65 14.24 3.84 5.16
N LEU A 66 13.01 4.34 5.37
CA LEU A 66 12.20 5.01 4.35
C LEU A 66 12.60 6.48 4.21
N ARG A 67 13.50 6.75 3.25
CA ARG A 67 13.98 8.12 2.98
C ARG A 67 13.07 8.92 2.05
N LYS A 68 12.50 8.29 1.03
CA LYS A 68 11.63 8.92 0.04
C LYS A 68 10.76 7.88 -0.64
N GLY A 69 9.54 8.26 -1.00
CA GLY A 69 8.57 7.42 -1.69
C GLY A 69 7.69 6.63 -0.73
N MET A 70 7.33 5.42 -1.17
CA MET A 70 6.43 4.49 -0.50
C MET A 70 7.18 3.20 -0.17
N ALA A 71 7.01 2.71 1.05
CA ALA A 71 7.49 1.40 1.46
C ALA A 71 6.34 0.39 1.49
N PHE A 72 6.65 -0.85 1.10
CA PHE A 72 5.82 -2.03 1.37
C PHE A 72 6.63 -2.99 2.22
N GLU A 73 6.06 -3.45 3.32
CA GLU A 73 6.63 -4.45 4.23
C GLU A 73 5.81 -5.74 4.17
N PHE A 74 6.51 -6.86 4.20
CA PHE A 74 5.95 -8.19 4.43
C PHE A 74 6.97 -9.03 5.20
N MET A 75 6.62 -9.45 6.42
CA MET A 75 7.53 -10.06 7.40
C MET A 75 8.77 -9.17 7.59
N ASP A 76 9.98 -9.75 7.59
CA ASP A 76 11.24 -9.02 7.76
C ASP A 76 11.76 -8.37 6.47
N GLU A 77 10.99 -8.42 5.38
CA GLU A 77 11.37 -7.86 4.08
C GLU A 77 10.60 -6.58 3.77
N HIS A 78 11.29 -5.63 3.15
CA HIS A 78 10.69 -4.40 2.67
C HIS A 78 11.19 -4.02 1.27
N VAL A 79 10.38 -3.21 0.59
CA VAL A 79 10.78 -2.52 -0.63
C VAL A 79 10.39 -1.06 -0.53
N VAL A 80 11.29 -0.17 -0.93
CA VAL A 80 11.00 1.25 -1.16
C VAL A 80 10.94 1.53 -2.65
N ILE A 81 9.86 2.15 -3.11
CA ILE A 81 9.66 2.59 -4.49
C ILE A 81 9.10 4.01 -4.56
N SER A 82 9.08 4.59 -5.76
CA SER A 82 8.45 5.90 -5.96
C SER A 82 6.96 5.84 -5.64
N PHE A 83 6.35 6.97 -5.28
CA PHE A 83 4.89 7.04 -5.08
C PHE A 83 4.13 6.60 -6.32
N SER A 84 4.59 7.01 -7.51
CA SER A 84 3.97 6.60 -8.78
C SER A 84 4.03 5.10 -9.02
N ASP A 85 5.16 4.46 -8.72
CA ASP A 85 5.28 3.00 -8.85
C ASP A 85 4.44 2.26 -7.81
N GLY A 86 4.40 2.78 -6.58
CA GLY A 86 3.62 2.22 -5.48
C GLY A 86 2.13 2.23 -5.77
N VAL A 87 1.60 3.37 -6.22
CA VAL A 87 0.18 3.45 -6.60
C VAL A 87 -0.12 2.57 -7.81
N ALA A 88 0.71 2.60 -8.85
CA ALA A 88 0.52 1.74 -10.01
C ALA A 88 0.50 0.24 -9.62
N ALA A 89 1.35 -0.16 -8.66
CA ALA A 89 1.38 -1.53 -8.16
C ALA A 89 0.12 -1.89 -7.37
N ILE A 90 -0.34 -1.00 -6.48
CA ILE A 90 -1.59 -1.18 -5.71
C ILE A 90 -2.80 -1.29 -6.65
N THR A 91 -2.95 -0.34 -7.57
CA THR A 91 -4.06 -0.32 -8.53
C THR A 91 -4.07 -1.59 -9.38
N HIS A 92 -2.93 -1.94 -9.97
CA HIS A 92 -2.83 -3.14 -10.80
C HIS A 92 -3.13 -4.42 -10.02
N TRP A 93 -2.68 -4.50 -8.76
CA TRP A 93 -2.98 -5.64 -7.90
C TRP A 93 -4.47 -5.73 -7.58
N CYS A 94 -5.13 -4.63 -7.24
CA CYS A 94 -6.58 -4.59 -6.97
C CYS A 94 -7.41 -4.94 -8.23
N GLU A 95 -6.97 -4.51 -9.41
CA GLU A 95 -7.59 -4.89 -10.68
C GLU A 95 -7.42 -6.38 -10.99
N SER A 96 -6.28 -6.97 -10.62
CA SER A 96 -5.93 -8.33 -11.03
C SER A 96 -6.35 -9.41 -10.03
N ASN A 97 -6.77 -9.05 -8.82
CA ASN A 97 -7.13 -9.99 -7.75
C ASN A 97 -8.60 -9.85 -7.33
N GLU A 98 -9.16 -10.91 -6.79
CA GLU A 98 -10.48 -10.87 -6.15
C GLU A 98 -10.37 -10.15 -4.81
N ILE A 99 -11.21 -9.13 -4.65
CA ILE A 99 -11.22 -8.26 -3.47
C ILE A 99 -12.65 -8.03 -3.00
N PRO A 100 -12.90 -7.99 -1.68
CA PRO A 100 -14.20 -7.58 -1.14
C PRO A 100 -14.52 -6.13 -1.56
N ASP A 101 -15.78 -5.86 -1.86
CA ASP A 101 -16.25 -4.51 -2.23
C ASP A 101 -15.38 -3.86 -3.33
N ARG A 102 -15.27 -4.57 -4.45
CA ARG A 102 -14.35 -4.25 -5.56
C ARG A 102 -14.54 -2.83 -6.10
N GLU A 103 -15.78 -2.40 -6.29
CA GLU A 103 -16.08 -1.07 -6.85
C GLU A 103 -15.55 0.04 -5.94
N SER A 104 -15.86 -0.03 -4.64
CA SER A 104 -15.35 0.89 -3.62
C SER A 104 -13.83 0.88 -3.55
N THR A 105 -13.21 -0.30 -3.53
CA THR A 105 -11.75 -0.44 -3.46
C THR A 105 -11.04 0.14 -4.68
N LEU A 106 -11.58 -0.09 -5.89
CA LEU A 106 -11.02 0.50 -7.12
C LEU A 106 -11.21 2.02 -7.16
N LEU A 107 -12.33 2.54 -6.66
CA LEU A 107 -12.52 3.99 -6.51
C LEU A 107 -11.45 4.61 -5.59
N LYS A 108 -11.14 3.95 -4.46
CA LYS A 108 -10.05 4.40 -3.57
C LYS A 108 -8.69 4.40 -4.27
N CYS A 109 -8.43 3.42 -5.15
CA CYS A 109 -7.20 3.38 -5.94
C CYS A 109 -7.08 4.57 -6.91
N GLU A 110 -8.18 4.97 -7.56
CA GLU A 110 -8.17 6.16 -8.43
C GLU A 110 -7.99 7.46 -7.63
N ILE A 111 -8.64 7.59 -6.47
CA ILE A 111 -8.43 8.75 -5.58
C ILE A 111 -6.96 8.81 -5.11
N LEU A 112 -6.39 7.68 -4.72
CA LEU A 112 -4.99 7.58 -4.30
C LEU A 112 -4.02 8.01 -5.42
N LYS A 113 -4.32 7.63 -6.66
CA LYS A 113 -3.57 8.00 -7.86
C LYS A 113 -3.63 9.50 -8.15
N GLU A 114 -4.82 10.10 -8.10
CA GLU A 114 -4.97 11.54 -8.25
C GLU A 114 -4.22 12.31 -7.15
N ARG A 115 -4.26 11.81 -5.92
CA ARG A 115 -3.59 12.43 -4.77
C ARG A 115 -2.07 12.40 -4.92
N LEU A 116 -1.49 11.22 -5.12
CA LEU A 116 -0.03 11.04 -5.15
C LEU A 116 0.60 11.51 -6.47
N SER A 117 -0.19 11.75 -7.53
CA SER A 117 0.28 12.46 -8.73
C SER A 117 0.79 13.88 -8.43
N ARG A 118 0.37 14.47 -7.30
CA ARG A 118 0.79 15.81 -6.84
C ARG A 118 2.05 15.80 -5.99
N GLU A 119 2.50 14.62 -5.55
CA GLU A 119 3.67 14.43 -4.68
C GLU A 119 4.90 13.89 -5.46
N ALA A 120 4.77 13.71 -6.78
CA ALA A 120 5.78 13.18 -7.70
C ALA A 120 6.76 14.23 -8.22
#